data_AF-A0A3N5LZT7-F1
#
_entry.id   AF-A0A3N5LZT7-F1
#
_cell.length_a   1.000
_cell.length_b   1.000
_cell.length_c   1.000
_cell.angle_alpha   90.00
_cell.angle_beta   90.00
_cell.angle_gamma   90.00
#
_symmetry.space_group_name_H-M   'P 1'
#
loop_
_entity.id
_entity.type
_entity.pdbx_description
1 polymer ?
#
loop_
_entity_poly.entity_id
_entity_poly.type
_entity_poly.pdbx_seq_one_letter_code
_entity_poly.pdbx_strand_id
1 'polypeptide(L)'
;MSSLSDRLKSLGVKVGAQDLPAPQPRRGPGIEAVVPGRVHQTSNGETYIIDSNYPPDYRYGNLGLSFSASLATLAEWVVKGNRELHERLCQCSPQAFAFLDIETTGLQGGTGTYAFLVGVGRLEEGGFHLAQFFLRDPIEEQAQLLALEEFLGPCQALVTYNGKAFDVPLLNTRYLIQGWKTPLPGLMHVDLLPVARKLWRERLPSRTLGNIETFILGARRTQEDVPGWMIPQMYFDYLRTGDAHFLEGIFYHNAMDVLAMAALLNHVTFALEDPTRAALEKGEDLIGMAKMYEDMGRMDEAVALYQQSLEHELPGELYWNTVERLSFIKKRMGDYPGAIALWQQAAGQKQIYACVELAKYYEHQMRDYTESARWTQAALDIIHAPGYPRYARQEWNADLLHRLDRLKKKM
;
A
#
# COMPACT_ATOMS: atom_id res chain seq x y z
N MET A 1 45.13 -9.07 40.09
CA MET A 1 44.24 -9.06 38.90
C MET A 1 44.27 -7.65 38.33
N SER A 2 44.58 -7.46 37.04
CA SER A 2 44.58 -6.13 36.42
C SER A 2 43.17 -5.54 36.41
N SER A 3 43.04 -4.25 36.73
CA SER A 3 41.74 -3.59 36.73
C SER A 3 41.21 -3.45 35.30
N LEU A 4 39.89 -3.31 35.12
CA LEU A 4 39.27 -3.07 33.81
C LEU A 4 39.88 -1.84 33.11
N SER A 5 40.24 -0.82 33.90
CA SER A 5 40.89 0.41 33.43
C SER A 5 42.28 0.17 32.85
N ASP A 6 43.05 -0.75 33.45
CA ASP A 6 44.38 -1.11 32.95
C ASP A 6 44.31 -1.90 31.64
N ARG A 7 43.29 -2.75 31.48
CA ARG A 7 43.03 -3.49 30.23
C ARG A 7 42.59 -2.55 29.10
N LEU A 8 41.74 -1.58 29.40
CA LEU A 8 41.30 -0.57 28.43
C LEU A 8 42.47 0.32 27.96
N LYS A 9 43.35 0.75 28.87
CA LYS A 9 44.57 1.49 28.51
C LYS A 9 45.53 0.65 27.66
N SER A 10 45.68 -0.66 27.95
CA SER A 10 46.51 -1.54 27.12
C SER A 10 45.97 -1.77 25.70
N LEU A 11 44.66 -1.52 25.48
CA LEU A 11 44.02 -1.55 24.16
C LEU A 11 44.02 -0.18 23.46
N GLY A 12 44.74 0.81 24.00
CA GLY A 12 44.84 2.15 23.42
C GLY A 12 43.64 3.06 23.71
N VAL A 13 42.72 2.66 24.60
CA VAL A 13 41.59 3.50 24.99
C VAL A 13 42.08 4.59 25.95
N LYS A 14 42.15 5.82 25.46
CA LYS A 14 42.42 7.01 26.30
C LYS A 14 41.17 7.37 27.09
N VAL A 15 41.27 7.39 28.42
CA VAL A 15 40.18 7.76 29.31
C VAL A 15 40.29 9.25 29.64
N GLY A 16 39.33 10.04 29.16
CA GLY A 16 39.23 11.48 29.42
C GLY A 16 38.98 12.31 28.15
N ALA A 17 38.17 13.36 28.25
CA ALA A 17 37.82 14.26 27.14
C ALA A 17 38.95 15.22 26.70
N GLN A 18 40.16 15.07 27.26
CA GLN A 18 41.27 16.02 27.11
C GLN A 18 41.95 15.95 25.73
N ASP A 19 41.82 14.84 25.01
CA ASP A 19 42.43 14.59 23.69
C ASP A 19 41.38 14.43 22.57
N LEU A 20 40.13 14.86 22.80
CA LEU A 20 39.13 14.85 21.72
C LEU A 20 39.51 15.92 20.70
N PRO A 21 39.63 15.58 19.40
CA PRO A 21 39.85 16.59 18.37
C PRO A 21 38.74 17.64 18.48
N ALA A 22 39.12 18.92 18.38
CA ALA A 22 38.15 20.01 18.37
C ALA A 22 37.10 19.73 17.30
N PRO A 23 35.80 19.97 17.58
CA PRO A 23 34.75 19.81 16.58
C PRO A 23 35.16 20.54 15.31
N GLN A 24 35.10 19.86 14.17
CA GLN A 24 35.38 20.53 12.91
C GLN A 24 34.37 21.69 12.78
N PRO A 25 34.82 22.90 12.42
CA PRO A 25 33.91 24.03 12.26
C PRO A 25 32.84 23.65 11.24
N ARG A 26 31.57 24.02 11.53
CA ARG A 26 30.47 23.80 10.59
C ARG A 26 30.82 24.47 9.26
N ARG A 27 30.83 23.71 8.17
CA ARG A 27 31.15 24.18 6.82
C ARG A 27 29.89 24.02 5.97
N GLY A 28 29.49 25.07 5.26
CA GLY A 28 28.30 25.06 4.40
C GLY A 28 27.17 25.95 4.91
N PRO A 29 26.13 26.17 4.09
CA PRO A 29 24.93 26.91 4.51
C PRO A 29 24.17 26.13 5.58
N GLY A 30 23.64 26.84 6.59
CA GLY A 30 22.68 26.28 7.55
C GLY A 30 21.34 25.97 6.90
N ILE A 31 20.50 25.19 7.58
CA ILE A 31 19.19 24.77 7.04
C ILE A 31 18.30 25.96 6.68
N GLU A 32 18.36 27.04 7.48
CA GLU A 32 17.59 28.26 7.29
C GLU A 32 17.91 28.98 5.97
N ALA A 33 19.11 28.76 5.42
CA ALA A 33 19.54 29.33 4.16
C ALA A 33 19.21 28.44 2.94
N VAL A 34 18.95 27.15 3.16
CA VAL A 34 18.68 26.17 2.08
C VAL A 34 17.18 25.92 1.95
N VAL A 35 16.48 25.67 3.05
CA VAL A 35 15.05 25.38 3.07
C VAL A 35 14.36 26.39 4.00
N PRO A 36 13.74 27.44 3.45
CA PRO A 36 13.04 28.45 4.24
C PRO A 36 11.92 27.83 5.08
N GLY A 37 11.92 28.17 6.37
CA GLY A 37 10.98 27.67 7.35
C GLY A 37 10.96 28.58 8.57
N ARG A 38 10.37 28.11 9.67
CA ARG A 38 10.25 28.87 10.92
C ARG A 38 10.70 28.04 12.10
N VAL A 39 11.26 28.73 13.10
CA VAL A 39 11.46 28.15 14.42
C VAL A 39 10.13 28.23 15.20
N HIS A 40 9.66 27.10 15.70
CA HIS A 40 8.47 26.98 16.54
C HIS A 40 8.88 26.67 17.98
N GLN A 41 8.33 27.44 18.91
CA GLN A 41 8.58 27.26 20.35
C GLN A 41 7.54 26.33 20.95
N THR A 42 8.00 25.32 21.68
CA THR A 42 7.16 24.42 22.46
C THR A 42 7.53 24.50 23.94
N SER A 43 6.79 23.81 24.81
CA SER A 43 7.16 23.70 26.23
C SER A 43 8.51 22.99 26.47
N ASN A 44 9.02 22.26 25.47
CA ASN A 44 10.23 21.44 25.58
C ASN A 44 11.35 21.87 24.62
N GLY A 45 11.32 23.14 24.18
CA GLY A 45 12.35 23.74 23.35
C GLY A 45 11.86 24.09 21.94
N GLU A 46 12.83 24.29 21.05
CA GLU A 46 12.63 24.75 19.69
C GLU A 46 12.61 23.60 18.69
N THR A 47 11.78 23.72 17.65
CA THR A 47 11.80 22.85 16.48
C THR A 47 11.71 23.68 15.20
N TYR A 48 12.24 23.16 14.09
CA TYR A 48 12.21 23.83 12.79
C TYR A 48 11.12 23.23 11.90
N ILE A 49 10.20 24.08 11.43
CA ILE A 49 9.04 23.66 10.65
C ILE A 49 9.05 24.36 9.30
N ILE A 50 8.81 23.60 8.25
CA ILE A 50 8.59 24.12 6.90
C ILE A 50 7.10 23.95 6.62
N ASP A 51 6.41 25.07 6.36
CA ASP A 51 4.99 25.08 5.99
C ASP A 51 4.87 25.36 4.49
N SER A 52 4.10 24.53 3.79
CA SER A 52 3.80 24.66 2.36
C SER A 52 2.29 24.60 2.17
N ASN A 53 1.74 25.60 1.48
CA ASN A 53 0.31 25.67 1.16
C ASN A 53 0.10 25.47 -0.33
N TYR A 54 -0.71 24.48 -0.67
CA TYR A 54 -1.09 24.17 -2.04
C TYR A 54 -2.54 24.61 -2.25
N PRO A 55 -2.83 25.47 -3.24
CA PRO A 55 -4.17 25.98 -3.45
C PRO A 55 -5.16 24.86 -3.85
N PRO A 56 -6.49 25.06 -3.75
CA PRO A 56 -7.48 24.00 -3.97
C PRO A 56 -7.46 23.42 -5.40
N ASP A 57 -6.98 24.19 -6.38
CA ASP A 57 -6.82 23.80 -7.78
C ASP A 57 -5.47 23.14 -8.08
N TYR A 58 -4.58 23.04 -7.08
CA TYR A 58 -3.32 22.32 -7.23
C TYR A 58 -3.56 20.85 -7.58
N ARG A 59 -2.73 20.35 -8.50
CA ARG A 59 -2.79 18.95 -8.93
C ARG A 59 -1.45 18.28 -8.73
N TYR A 60 -1.51 17.08 -8.18
CA TYR A 60 -0.39 16.15 -8.13
C TYR A 60 -0.53 15.13 -9.25
N GLY A 61 0.35 15.20 -10.25
CA GLY A 61 0.12 14.55 -11.53
C GLY A 61 -1.18 15.05 -12.15
N ASN A 62 -2.12 14.14 -12.40
CA ASN A 62 -3.41 14.45 -13.00
C ASN A 62 -4.54 14.64 -11.97
N LEU A 63 -4.27 14.63 -10.67
CA LEU A 63 -5.30 14.52 -9.64
C LEU A 63 -5.24 15.68 -8.65
N GLY A 64 -6.40 16.13 -8.17
CA GLY A 64 -6.48 17.07 -7.06
C GLY A 64 -6.20 16.38 -5.73
N LEU A 65 -5.83 17.16 -4.72
CA LEU A 65 -5.52 16.66 -3.37
C LEU A 65 -6.75 16.49 -2.47
N SER A 66 -7.84 17.19 -2.79
CA SER A 66 -9.10 17.07 -2.07
C SER A 66 -9.95 15.93 -2.62
N PHE A 67 -10.56 15.15 -1.74
CA PHE A 67 -11.49 14.09 -2.10
C PHE A 67 -12.92 14.48 -1.68
N SER A 68 -13.87 14.25 -2.58
CA SER A 68 -15.30 14.49 -2.35
C SER A 68 -16.14 13.22 -2.45
N ALA A 69 -15.57 12.15 -3.00
CA ALA A 69 -16.23 10.86 -3.14
C ALA A 69 -16.44 10.20 -1.77
N SER A 70 -17.51 9.41 -1.66
CA SER A 70 -17.82 8.68 -0.44
C SER A 70 -16.69 7.70 -0.07
N LEU A 71 -16.27 7.75 1.20
CA LEU A 71 -15.33 6.80 1.77
C LEU A 71 -15.95 5.43 2.07
N ALA A 72 -17.26 5.25 1.93
CA ALA A 72 -17.97 4.09 2.44
C ALA A 72 -17.39 2.75 1.96
N THR A 73 -17.23 2.58 0.64
CA THR A 73 -16.68 1.34 0.07
C THR A 73 -15.24 1.09 0.53
N LEU A 74 -14.41 2.14 0.58
CA LEU A 74 -13.03 2.02 1.06
C LEU A 74 -13.00 1.65 2.54
N ALA A 75 -13.81 2.34 3.36
CA ALA A 75 -13.90 2.13 4.80
C ALA A 75 -14.34 0.70 5.12
N GLU A 76 -15.37 0.19 4.43
CA GLU A 76 -15.84 -1.20 4.55
C GLU A 76 -14.69 -2.21 4.38
N TRP A 77 -13.89 -2.04 3.32
CA TRP A 77 -12.77 -2.94 3.05
C TRP A 77 -11.62 -2.79 4.07
N VAL A 78 -11.29 -1.54 4.44
CA VAL A 78 -10.19 -1.25 5.37
C VAL A 78 -10.47 -1.78 6.79
N VAL A 79 -11.70 -1.60 7.29
CA VAL A 79 -12.04 -1.92 8.69
C VAL A 79 -12.51 -3.36 8.90
N LYS A 80 -12.71 -4.13 7.81
CA LYS A 80 -12.99 -5.58 7.81
C LYS A 80 -14.09 -6.01 8.79
N GLY A 81 -15.24 -5.35 8.71
CA GLY A 81 -16.42 -5.66 9.54
C GLY A 81 -16.47 -4.95 10.90
N ASN A 82 -15.49 -4.10 11.25
CA ASN A 82 -15.63 -3.21 12.40
C ASN A 82 -16.59 -2.05 12.09
N ARG A 83 -17.85 -2.23 12.48
CA ARG A 83 -18.95 -1.29 12.21
C ARG A 83 -18.73 0.09 12.81
N GLU A 84 -18.19 0.18 14.03
CA GLU A 84 -17.93 1.46 14.69
C GLU A 84 -16.90 2.29 13.92
N LEU A 85 -15.78 1.67 13.53
CA LEU A 85 -14.76 2.34 12.73
C LEU A 85 -15.26 2.69 11.32
N HIS A 86 -16.11 1.85 10.74
CA HIS A 86 -16.75 2.14 9.46
C HIS A 86 -17.60 3.42 9.55
N GLU A 87 -18.52 3.49 10.52
CA GLU A 87 -19.42 4.64 10.69
C GLU A 87 -18.62 5.93 10.95
N ARG A 88 -17.57 5.86 11.79
CA ARG A 88 -16.71 7.01 12.08
C ARG A 88 -15.93 7.49 10.84
N LEU A 89 -15.34 6.58 10.04
CA LEU A 89 -14.61 6.95 8.82
C LEU A 89 -15.55 7.59 7.79
N CYS A 90 -16.77 7.07 7.62
CA CYS A 90 -17.76 7.60 6.69
C CYS A 90 -18.25 9.01 7.07
N GLN A 91 -18.20 9.37 8.36
CA GLN A 91 -18.62 10.69 8.86
C GLN A 91 -17.48 11.70 8.96
N CYS A 92 -16.22 11.28 8.79
CA CYS A 92 -15.08 12.17 8.86
C CYS A 92 -15.08 13.13 7.67
N SER A 93 -14.98 14.43 7.96
CA SER A 93 -14.73 15.42 6.92
C SER A 93 -13.32 15.24 6.34
N PRO A 94 -13.07 15.63 5.08
CA PRO A 94 -11.73 15.56 4.49
C PRO A 94 -10.65 16.31 5.28
N GLN A 95 -11.01 17.40 5.97
CA GLN A 95 -10.11 18.19 6.82
C GLN A 95 -9.64 17.45 8.07
N ALA A 96 -10.34 16.38 8.47
CA ALA A 96 -9.98 15.57 9.63
C ALA A 96 -8.93 14.49 9.29
N PHE A 97 -8.45 14.41 8.04
CA PHE A 97 -7.43 13.45 7.61
C PHE A 97 -6.03 14.08 7.66
N ALA A 98 -5.12 13.39 8.33
CA ALA A 98 -3.68 13.67 8.29
C ALA A 98 -2.99 12.67 7.36
N PHE A 99 -2.24 13.15 6.39
CA PHE A 99 -1.40 12.35 5.48
C PHE A 99 0.03 12.40 5.99
N LEU A 100 0.58 11.28 6.46
CA LEU A 100 1.85 11.26 7.19
C LEU A 100 2.87 10.34 6.52
N ASP A 101 4.07 10.88 6.33
CA ASP A 101 5.27 10.18 5.87
C ASP A 101 6.49 10.66 6.68
N ILE A 102 7.43 9.75 6.97
CA ILE A 102 8.63 10.09 7.74
C ILE A 102 9.93 9.69 7.05
N GLU A 103 10.96 10.51 7.24
CA GLU A 103 12.34 10.14 6.94
C GLU A 103 13.08 9.77 8.21
N THR A 104 13.91 8.72 8.10
CA THR A 104 14.49 8.08 9.28
C THR A 104 16.00 7.91 9.17
N THR A 105 16.67 7.85 10.31
CA THR A 105 18.12 7.61 10.37
C THR A 105 18.51 6.15 10.12
N GLY A 106 17.55 5.25 9.86
CA GLY A 106 17.82 3.83 9.64
C GLY A 106 16.59 3.00 9.26
N LEU A 107 16.82 1.94 8.48
CA LEU A 107 15.77 1.13 7.87
C LEU A 107 15.15 0.06 8.79
N GLN A 108 15.71 -0.17 9.98
CA GLN A 108 15.33 -1.29 10.85
C GLN A 108 14.58 -0.89 12.14
N GLY A 109 14.20 0.37 12.31
CA GLY A 109 13.25 0.80 13.35
C GLY A 109 13.65 0.52 14.80
N GLY A 110 14.95 0.30 15.07
CA GLY A 110 15.45 0.11 16.44
C GLY A 110 15.36 1.40 17.27
N THR A 111 15.49 1.30 18.61
CA THR A 111 15.36 2.45 19.54
C THR A 111 16.34 3.60 19.30
N GLY A 112 17.43 3.37 18.57
CA GLY A 112 18.38 4.41 18.13
C GLY A 112 17.98 5.13 16.83
N THR A 113 16.87 4.74 16.19
CA THR A 113 16.37 5.34 14.96
C THR A 113 15.53 6.58 15.30
N TYR A 114 15.81 7.69 14.64
CA TYR A 114 15.07 8.94 14.75
C TYR A 114 14.23 9.16 13.51
N ALA A 115 13.05 9.75 13.68
CA ALA A 115 12.27 10.34 12.60
C ALA A 115 12.76 11.79 12.42
N PHE A 116 13.80 11.99 11.61
CA PHE A 116 14.45 13.30 11.55
C PHE A 116 13.67 14.30 10.69
N LEU A 117 12.77 13.81 9.83
CA LEU A 117 11.81 14.61 9.11
C LEU A 117 10.45 13.93 9.23
N VAL A 118 9.45 14.65 9.69
CA VAL A 118 8.06 14.18 9.72
C VAL A 118 7.25 15.11 8.83
N GLY A 119 6.85 14.62 7.67
CA GLY A 119 5.93 15.31 6.78
C GLY A 119 4.50 14.94 7.13
N VAL A 120 3.67 15.95 7.37
CA VAL A 120 2.23 15.74 7.58
C VAL A 120 1.42 16.81 6.88
N GLY A 121 0.44 16.35 6.10
CA GLY A 121 -0.47 17.20 5.36
C GLY A 121 -1.92 17.04 5.80
N ARG A 122 -2.72 18.11 5.69
CA ARG A 122 -4.17 18.06 5.87
C ARG A 122 -4.86 19.11 4.99
N LEU A 123 -6.15 18.91 4.74
CA LEU A 123 -6.96 19.92 4.05
C LEU A 123 -7.38 21.02 5.03
N GLU A 124 -7.26 22.28 4.60
CA GLU A 124 -7.73 23.48 5.29
C GLU A 124 -8.60 24.32 4.33
N GLU A 125 -9.22 25.40 4.80
CA GLU A 125 -10.12 26.24 3.97
C GLU A 125 -9.43 26.77 2.70
N GLY A 126 -8.12 27.05 2.78
CA GLY A 126 -7.31 27.60 1.68
C GLY A 126 -6.68 26.56 0.75
N GLY A 127 -6.92 25.26 0.95
CA GLY A 127 -6.32 24.19 0.14
C GLY A 127 -5.68 23.09 0.99
N PHE A 128 -4.54 22.57 0.56
CA PHE A 128 -3.79 21.53 1.28
C PHE A 128 -2.58 22.15 1.98
N HIS A 129 -2.55 22.02 3.31
CA HIS A 129 -1.46 22.50 4.15
C HIS A 129 -0.54 21.32 4.50
N LEU A 130 0.72 21.41 4.08
CA LEU A 130 1.80 20.49 4.42
C LEU A 130 2.73 21.16 5.43
N ALA A 131 2.96 20.51 6.56
CA ALA A 131 3.99 20.86 7.52
C ALA A 131 5.06 19.75 7.57
N GLN A 132 6.33 20.16 7.53
CA GLN A 132 7.47 19.25 7.66
C GLN A 132 8.27 19.63 8.91
N PHE A 133 8.26 18.74 9.91
CA PHE A 133 8.94 18.93 11.19
C PHE A 133 10.34 18.35 11.11
N PHE A 134 11.35 19.21 11.09
CA PHE A 134 12.74 18.82 10.92
C PHE A 134 13.52 18.83 12.24
N LEU A 135 14.27 17.76 12.48
CA LEU A 135 15.14 17.59 13.63
C LEU A 135 16.54 18.10 13.26
N ARG A 136 16.91 19.33 13.62
CA ARG A 136 18.24 19.89 13.30
C ARG A 136 19.32 19.28 14.17
N ASP A 137 18.97 19.00 15.41
CA ASP A 137 19.80 18.34 16.42
C ASP A 137 18.91 17.35 17.21
N PRO A 138 19.40 16.15 17.56
CA PRO A 138 18.63 15.19 18.37
C PRO A 138 18.04 15.75 19.67
N ILE A 139 18.61 16.81 20.24
CA ILE A 139 18.05 17.47 21.44
C ILE A 139 16.67 18.11 21.18
N GLU A 140 16.34 18.42 19.94
CA GLU A 140 15.07 19.07 19.54
C GLU A 140 13.90 18.08 19.43
N GLU A 141 14.12 16.76 19.59
CA GLU A 141 13.10 15.74 19.34
C GLU A 141 11.83 15.95 20.18
N GLN A 142 11.99 16.32 21.46
CA GLN A 142 10.84 16.59 22.32
C GLN A 142 9.96 17.72 21.76
N ALA A 143 10.58 18.80 21.27
CA ALA A 143 9.87 19.90 20.65
C ALA A 143 9.22 19.48 19.32
N GLN A 144 9.91 18.70 18.50
CA GLN A 144 9.39 18.15 17.24
C GLN A 144 8.13 17.31 17.47
N LEU A 145 8.15 16.39 18.45
CA LEU A 145 7.02 15.51 18.76
C LEU A 145 5.81 16.26 19.33
N LEU A 146 6.03 17.30 20.14
CA LEU A 146 4.95 18.15 20.66
C LEU A 146 4.31 18.99 19.55
N ALA A 147 5.12 19.54 18.65
CA ALA A 147 4.62 20.31 17.51
C ALA A 147 3.83 19.43 16.52
N LEU A 148 4.27 18.18 16.32
CA LEU A 148 3.51 17.17 15.56
C LEU A 148 2.17 16.86 16.24
N GLU A 149 2.14 16.70 17.56
CA GLU A 149 0.91 16.46 18.31
C GLU A 149 -0.08 17.62 18.16
N GLU A 150 0.41 18.87 18.24
CA GLU A 150 -0.39 20.08 17.99
C GLU A 150 -1.00 20.08 16.58
N PHE A 151 -0.22 19.72 15.56
CA PHE A 151 -0.71 19.62 14.19
C PHE A 151 -1.76 18.51 14.03
N LEU A 152 -1.57 17.37 14.69
CA LEU A 152 -2.51 16.24 14.61
C LEU A 152 -3.79 16.45 15.43
N GLY A 153 -3.83 17.44 16.34
CA GLY A 153 -4.96 17.67 17.26
C GLY A 153 -6.35 17.74 16.59
N PRO A 154 -6.53 18.46 15.47
CA PRO A 154 -7.81 18.52 14.75
C PRO A 154 -8.16 17.25 13.96
N CYS A 155 -7.22 16.32 13.80
CA CYS A 155 -7.36 15.15 12.93
C CYS A 155 -8.05 13.99 13.67
N GLN A 156 -8.78 13.18 12.91
CA GLN A 156 -9.48 11.98 13.39
C GLN A 156 -9.03 10.71 12.66
N ALA A 157 -8.44 10.88 11.47
CA ALA A 157 -7.92 9.80 10.66
C ALA A 157 -6.49 10.08 10.19
N LEU A 158 -5.69 9.03 10.12
CA LEU A 158 -4.32 9.02 9.62
C LEU A 158 -4.30 8.23 8.31
N VAL A 159 -3.65 8.78 7.30
CA VAL A 159 -3.40 8.17 6.00
C VAL A 159 -1.90 8.04 5.82
N THR A 160 -1.45 6.82 5.52
CA THR A 160 -0.02 6.55 5.28
C THR A 160 0.15 5.60 4.11
N TYR A 161 1.37 5.47 3.59
CA TYR A 161 1.72 4.44 2.62
C TYR A 161 2.71 3.47 3.26
N ASN A 162 2.26 2.28 3.66
CA ASN A 162 3.03 1.32 4.46
C ASN A 162 3.34 1.76 5.91
N GLY A 163 2.86 2.93 6.35
CA GLY A 163 3.14 3.46 7.68
C GLY A 163 2.54 2.70 8.86
N LYS A 164 1.58 1.79 8.64
CA LYS A 164 1.12 0.89 9.71
C LYS A 164 2.20 -0.09 10.17
N ALA A 165 3.10 -0.46 9.25
CA ALA A 165 4.19 -1.39 9.53
C ALA A 165 5.51 -0.70 9.90
N PHE A 166 5.64 0.61 9.68
CA PHE A 166 6.91 1.33 9.82
C PHE A 166 6.77 2.65 10.58
N ASP A 167 6.15 3.66 9.96
CA ASP A 167 6.10 5.05 10.44
C ASP A 167 5.47 5.18 11.82
N VAL A 168 4.26 4.61 11.98
CA VAL A 168 3.48 4.68 13.22
C VAL A 168 4.18 3.93 14.36
N PRO A 169 4.67 2.68 14.17
CA PRO A 169 5.50 2.03 15.17
C PRO A 169 6.73 2.85 15.60
N LEU A 170 7.45 3.47 14.66
CA LEU A 170 8.63 4.27 14.99
C LEU A 170 8.26 5.48 15.85
N LEU A 171 7.28 6.28 15.42
CA LEU A 171 6.82 7.45 16.16
C LEU A 171 6.31 7.05 17.55
N ASN A 172 5.55 5.95 17.66
CA ASN A 172 5.11 5.42 18.95
C ASN A 172 6.30 5.11 19.87
N THR A 173 7.36 4.47 19.35
CA THR A 173 8.59 4.25 20.11
C THR A 173 9.24 5.56 20.54
N ARG A 174 9.24 6.60 19.69
CA ARG A 174 9.79 7.92 20.05
C ARG A 174 9.03 8.56 21.21
N TYR A 175 7.69 8.59 21.16
CA TYR A 175 6.86 9.06 22.28
C TYR A 175 7.12 8.25 23.56
N LEU A 176 7.19 6.91 23.46
CA LEU A 176 7.43 6.03 24.60
C LEU A 176 8.78 6.25 25.28
N ILE A 177 9.85 6.49 24.51
CA ILE A 177 11.18 6.80 25.04
C ILE A 177 11.16 8.09 25.88
N GLN A 178 10.33 9.06 25.50
CA GLN A 178 10.11 10.30 26.27
C GLN A 178 9.18 10.11 27.48
N GLY A 179 8.61 8.92 27.67
CA GLY A 179 7.63 8.63 28.72
C GLY A 179 6.24 9.20 28.43
N TRP A 180 5.94 9.54 27.17
CA TRP A 180 4.70 10.17 26.75
C TRP A 180 3.71 9.18 26.15
N LYS A 181 2.42 9.52 26.21
CA LYS A 181 1.37 8.79 25.50
C LYS A 181 1.32 9.29 24.06
N THR A 182 1.39 8.36 23.11
CA THR A 182 1.25 8.68 21.68
C THR A 182 -0.21 9.06 21.33
N PRO A 183 -0.42 10.08 20.46
CA PRO A 183 -1.75 10.42 19.94
C PRO A 183 -2.22 9.45 18.83
N LEU A 184 -1.29 8.73 18.18
CA LEU A 184 -1.54 7.97 16.95
C LEU A 184 -2.57 6.84 17.11
N PRO A 185 -2.61 6.06 18.21
CA PRO A 185 -3.63 5.02 18.40
C PRO A 185 -5.07 5.57 18.51
N GLY A 186 -5.25 6.87 18.76
CA GLY A 186 -6.55 7.52 18.78
C GLY A 186 -7.12 7.81 17.38
N LEU A 187 -6.26 7.82 16.35
CA LEU A 187 -6.63 8.11 14.97
C LEU A 187 -7.04 6.83 14.24
N MET A 188 -8.08 6.91 13.42
CA MET A 188 -8.44 5.83 12.50
C MET A 188 -7.40 5.74 11.39
N HIS A 189 -6.90 4.56 11.08
CA HIS A 189 -5.77 4.42 10.17
C HIS A 189 -6.14 3.81 8.82
N VAL A 190 -5.98 4.58 7.74
CA VAL A 190 -6.06 4.13 6.35
C VAL A 190 -4.64 3.98 5.79
N ASP A 191 -4.14 2.75 5.74
CA ASP A 191 -2.88 2.46 5.04
C ASP A 191 -3.16 2.14 3.57
N LEU A 192 -2.58 2.93 2.66
CA LEU A 192 -2.83 2.84 1.22
C LEU A 192 -2.05 1.72 0.52
N LEU A 193 -0.99 1.16 1.12
CA LEU A 193 -0.24 0.09 0.46
C LEU A 193 -1.07 -1.21 0.30
N PRO A 194 -1.80 -1.70 1.33
CA PRO A 194 -2.71 -2.83 1.16
C PRO A 194 -3.77 -2.59 0.07
N VAL A 195 -4.33 -1.37 0.01
CA VAL A 195 -5.30 -0.96 -1.01
C VAL A 195 -4.65 -1.03 -2.39
N ALA A 196 -3.47 -0.44 -2.55
CA ALA A 196 -2.74 -0.43 -3.82
C ALA A 196 -2.37 -1.85 -4.30
N ARG A 197 -1.99 -2.73 -3.37
CA ARG A 197 -1.75 -4.15 -3.67
C ARG A 197 -3.00 -4.89 -4.09
N LYS A 198 -4.18 -4.50 -3.59
CA LYS A 198 -5.44 -5.15 -3.96
C LYS A 198 -5.88 -4.72 -5.36
N LEU A 199 -5.80 -3.42 -5.64
CA LEU A 199 -6.26 -2.83 -6.90
C LEU A 199 -5.33 -3.11 -8.08
N TRP A 200 -4.01 -2.99 -7.89
CA TRP A 200 -3.07 -2.91 -9.03
C TRP A 200 -2.06 -4.06 -9.10
N ARG A 201 -2.27 -5.16 -8.38
CA ARG A 201 -1.36 -6.32 -8.42
C ARG A 201 -1.23 -6.96 -9.80
N GLU A 202 -2.33 -7.02 -10.55
CA GLU A 202 -2.33 -7.67 -11.86
C GLU A 202 -1.71 -6.78 -12.95
N ARG A 203 -1.75 -5.45 -12.76
CA ARG A 203 -1.26 -4.46 -13.73
C ARG A 203 0.19 -4.04 -13.50
N LEU A 204 0.58 -3.78 -12.25
CA LEU A 204 1.84 -3.09 -11.94
C LEU A 204 2.95 -4.05 -11.48
N PRO A 205 4.19 -3.88 -11.99
CA PRO A 205 5.31 -4.74 -11.61
C PRO A 205 5.68 -4.59 -10.12
N SER A 206 5.51 -3.38 -9.57
CA SER A 206 5.71 -3.10 -8.15
C SER A 206 4.71 -2.03 -7.69
N ARG A 207 4.32 -2.09 -6.41
CA ARG A 207 3.41 -1.17 -5.72
C ARG A 207 4.20 -0.38 -4.68
N THR A 208 5.33 0.20 -5.09
CA THR A 208 5.99 1.28 -4.34
C THR A 208 5.26 2.58 -4.66
N LEU A 209 5.32 3.57 -3.76
CA LEU A 209 4.64 4.85 -3.98
C LEU A 209 5.10 5.50 -5.29
N GLY A 210 6.41 5.53 -5.58
CA GLY A 210 6.97 5.97 -6.87
C GLY A 210 6.35 5.34 -8.13
N ASN A 211 6.02 4.03 -8.08
CA ASN A 211 5.34 3.39 -9.20
C ASN A 211 3.86 3.78 -9.27
N ILE A 212 3.19 3.93 -8.13
CA ILE A 212 1.81 4.41 -8.10
C ILE A 212 1.73 5.83 -8.66
N GLU A 213 2.63 6.71 -8.26
CA GLU A 213 2.73 8.06 -8.78
C GLU A 213 2.87 8.09 -10.30
N THR A 214 3.80 7.29 -10.82
CA THR A 214 4.09 7.27 -12.26
C THR A 214 2.92 6.68 -13.07
N PHE A 215 2.44 5.50 -12.67
CA PHE A 215 1.51 4.70 -13.49
C PHE A 215 0.03 4.94 -13.22
N ILE A 216 -0.31 5.45 -12.02
CA ILE A 216 -1.70 5.70 -11.60
C ILE A 216 -1.98 7.20 -11.51
N LEU A 217 -1.12 7.95 -10.81
CA LEU A 217 -1.36 9.40 -10.63
C LEU A 217 -0.91 10.22 -11.85
N GLY A 218 -0.05 9.65 -12.71
CA GLY A 218 0.54 10.35 -13.85
C GLY A 218 1.53 11.45 -13.44
N ALA A 219 2.04 11.40 -12.21
CA ALA A 219 3.02 12.34 -11.69
C ALA A 219 4.42 12.04 -12.24
N ARG A 220 5.25 13.08 -12.33
CA ARG A 220 6.67 12.97 -12.68
C ARG A 220 7.45 13.75 -11.64
N ARG A 221 8.30 13.05 -10.88
CA ARG A 221 9.19 13.69 -9.91
C ARG A 221 10.26 14.50 -10.65
N THR A 222 10.67 15.64 -10.10
CA THR A 222 11.70 16.51 -10.68
C THR A 222 13.11 15.93 -10.43
N GLN A 223 14.14 16.58 -10.97
CA GLN A 223 15.54 16.21 -10.71
C GLN A 223 15.99 16.47 -9.27
N GLU A 224 15.16 17.15 -8.47
CA GLU A 224 15.43 17.46 -7.06
C GLU A 224 15.20 16.25 -6.15
N ASP A 225 14.56 15.19 -6.66
CA ASP A 225 14.29 13.99 -5.88
C ASP A 225 15.56 13.19 -5.57
N VAL A 226 15.66 12.72 -4.33
CA VAL A 226 16.79 11.91 -3.86
C VAL A 226 16.38 10.44 -3.73
N PRO A 227 17.23 9.48 -4.17
CA PRO A 227 17.01 8.08 -3.88
C PRO A 227 16.90 7.79 -2.38
N GLY A 228 15.76 7.24 -1.94
CA GLY A 228 15.44 7.04 -0.51
C GLY A 228 16.49 6.30 0.31
N TRP A 229 17.26 5.38 -0.30
CA TRP A 229 18.34 4.66 0.40
C TRP A 229 19.54 5.55 0.78
N MET A 230 19.70 6.73 0.16
CA MET A 230 20.74 7.71 0.50
C MET A 230 20.33 8.65 1.63
N ILE A 231 19.02 8.84 1.83
CA ILE A 231 18.46 9.83 2.75
C ILE A 231 19.07 9.73 4.17
N PRO A 232 19.19 8.54 4.81
CA PRO A 232 19.78 8.45 6.14
C PRO A 232 21.23 8.94 6.20
N GLN A 233 22.04 8.60 5.19
CA GLN A 233 23.45 8.98 5.12
C GLN A 233 23.59 10.50 4.94
N MET A 234 22.75 11.11 4.11
CA MET A 234 22.74 12.55 3.88
C MET A 234 22.44 13.32 5.17
N TYR A 235 21.50 12.85 5.99
CA TYR A 235 21.22 13.44 7.29
C TYR A 235 22.38 13.28 8.29
N PHE A 236 23.04 12.10 8.32
CA PHE A 236 24.24 11.93 9.16
C PHE A 236 25.39 12.85 8.75
N ASP A 237 25.56 13.08 7.45
CA ASP A 237 26.56 14.02 6.95
C ASP A 237 26.22 15.47 7.33
N TYR A 238 24.94 15.85 7.29
CA TYR A 238 24.46 17.12 7.83
C TYR A 238 24.80 17.28 9.32
N LEU A 239 24.47 16.30 10.17
CA LEU A 239 24.77 16.38 11.61
C LEU A 239 26.27 16.52 11.90
N ARG A 240 27.12 15.91 11.07
CA ARG A 240 28.59 15.94 11.22
C ARG A 240 29.20 17.25 10.73
N THR A 241 28.70 17.79 9.61
CA THR A 241 29.34 18.90 8.89
C THR A 241 28.65 20.25 9.10
N GLY A 242 27.36 20.22 9.46
CA GLY A 242 26.47 21.37 9.45
C GLY A 242 26.04 21.83 8.05
N ASP A 243 26.45 21.14 6.98
CA ASP A 243 26.13 21.50 5.60
C ASP A 243 24.73 21.02 5.22
N ALA A 244 23.79 21.96 5.04
CA ALA A 244 22.42 21.65 4.67
C ALA A 244 22.20 21.56 3.15
N HIS A 245 23.22 21.76 2.31
CA HIS A 245 23.05 21.93 0.87
C HIS A 245 22.25 20.80 0.19
N PHE A 246 22.44 19.55 0.63
CA PHE A 246 21.76 18.40 0.04
C PHE A 246 20.42 18.06 0.70
N LEU A 247 20.00 18.79 1.74
CA LEU A 247 18.76 18.49 2.44
C LEU A 247 17.53 18.89 1.63
N GLU A 248 17.60 19.90 0.75
CA GLU A 248 16.48 20.36 -0.07
C GLU A 248 15.76 19.21 -0.80
N GLY A 249 16.53 18.28 -1.39
CA GLY A 249 15.97 17.12 -2.07
C GLY A 249 15.27 16.13 -1.14
N ILE A 250 15.68 16.03 0.13
CA ILE A 250 15.00 15.20 1.15
C ILE A 250 13.65 15.82 1.52
N PHE A 251 13.60 17.14 1.71
CA PHE A 251 12.33 17.84 1.94
C PHE A 251 11.38 17.71 0.76
N TYR A 252 11.91 17.85 -0.46
CA TYR A 252 11.15 17.62 -1.68
C TYR A 252 10.59 16.18 -1.74
N HIS A 253 11.42 15.16 -1.51
CA HIS A 253 10.99 13.75 -1.49
C HIS A 253 9.81 13.52 -0.54
N ASN A 254 9.98 13.89 0.72
CA ASN A 254 8.95 13.71 1.75
C ASN A 254 7.68 14.53 1.45
N ALA A 255 7.82 15.75 0.90
CA ALA A 255 6.67 16.53 0.47
C ALA A 255 5.88 15.81 -0.64
N MET A 256 6.59 15.30 -1.65
CA MET A 256 5.96 14.59 -2.78
C MET A 256 5.23 13.33 -2.29
N ASP A 257 5.81 12.57 -1.35
CA ASP A 257 5.17 11.38 -0.78
C ASP A 257 3.87 11.72 -0.04
N VAL A 258 3.84 12.80 0.74
CA VAL A 258 2.62 13.28 1.41
C VAL A 258 1.55 13.69 0.41
N LEU A 259 1.90 14.46 -0.62
CA LEU A 259 0.96 14.88 -1.67
C LEU A 259 0.43 13.70 -2.49
N ALA A 260 1.30 12.74 -2.80
CA ALA A 260 0.94 11.53 -3.52
C ALA A 260 -0.12 10.71 -2.77
N MET A 261 -0.03 10.61 -1.44
CA MET A 261 -1.03 9.92 -0.64
C MET A 261 -2.40 10.62 -0.67
N ALA A 262 -2.44 11.96 -0.63
CA ALA A 262 -3.67 12.72 -0.74
C ALA A 262 -4.34 12.52 -2.12
N ALA A 263 -3.57 12.67 -3.19
CA ALA A 263 -4.04 12.41 -4.55
C ALA A 263 -4.48 10.95 -4.75
N LEU A 264 -3.75 9.99 -4.17
CA LEU A 264 -4.08 8.56 -4.26
C LEU A 264 -5.38 8.22 -3.53
N LEU A 265 -5.60 8.77 -2.33
CA LEU A 265 -6.86 8.58 -1.60
C LEU A 265 -8.04 9.13 -2.40
N ASN A 266 -7.89 10.31 -3.00
CA ASN A 266 -8.89 10.90 -3.88
C ASN A 266 -9.21 9.98 -5.08
N HIS A 267 -8.18 9.48 -5.75
CA HIS A 267 -8.34 8.56 -6.86
C HIS A 267 -9.07 7.26 -6.47
N VAL A 268 -8.65 6.63 -5.37
CA VAL A 268 -9.24 5.38 -4.88
C VAL A 268 -10.71 5.57 -4.49
N THR A 269 -11.03 6.62 -3.74
CA THR A 269 -12.40 6.87 -3.29
C THR A 269 -13.34 7.13 -4.47
N PHE A 270 -12.89 7.93 -5.44
CA PHE A 270 -13.62 8.13 -6.68
C PHE A 270 -13.82 6.82 -7.47
N ALA A 271 -12.76 6.00 -7.60
CA ALA A 271 -12.84 4.73 -8.30
C ALA A 271 -13.82 3.74 -7.65
N LEU A 272 -13.88 3.70 -6.32
CA LEU A 272 -14.75 2.79 -5.58
C LEU A 272 -16.21 3.27 -5.44
N GLU A 273 -16.45 4.58 -5.58
CA GLU A 273 -17.81 5.14 -5.54
C GLU A 273 -18.56 4.90 -6.86
N ASP A 274 -17.89 5.10 -8.00
CA ASP A 274 -18.44 4.80 -9.32
C ASP A 274 -17.43 4.04 -10.20
N PRO A 275 -17.34 2.71 -10.04
CA PRO A 275 -16.45 1.87 -10.82
C PRO A 275 -16.64 1.96 -12.34
N THR A 276 -17.85 2.32 -12.79
CA THR A 276 -18.19 2.37 -14.21
C THR A 276 -17.78 3.69 -14.87
N ARG A 277 -17.78 4.80 -14.11
CA ARG A 277 -17.37 6.12 -14.59
C ARG A 277 -15.92 6.47 -14.28
N ALA A 278 -15.36 5.89 -13.22
CA ALA A 278 -13.93 5.97 -13.01
C ALA A 278 -13.26 5.38 -14.25
N ALA A 279 -12.38 6.14 -14.89
CA ALA A 279 -11.69 5.77 -16.13
C ALA A 279 -10.71 4.59 -15.90
N LEU A 280 -11.23 3.47 -15.43
CA LEU A 280 -10.55 2.19 -15.28
C LEU A 280 -10.51 1.57 -16.67
N GLU A 281 -9.66 2.14 -17.52
CA GLU A 281 -9.52 1.75 -18.92
C GLU A 281 -8.85 0.37 -19.08
N LYS A 282 -8.41 -0.23 -17.97
CA LYS A 282 -7.63 -1.48 -17.93
C LYS A 282 -8.41 -2.57 -17.22
N GLY A 283 -8.57 -3.71 -17.90
CA GLY A 283 -9.25 -4.88 -17.35
C GLY A 283 -8.58 -5.42 -16.08
N GLU A 284 -7.26 -5.25 -15.96
CA GLU A 284 -6.51 -5.65 -14.77
C GLU A 284 -6.93 -4.89 -13.50
N ASP A 285 -7.29 -3.61 -13.63
CA ASP A 285 -7.73 -2.77 -12.51
C ASP A 285 -9.16 -3.16 -12.09
N LEU A 286 -10.02 -3.43 -13.07
CA LEU A 286 -11.37 -3.98 -12.85
C LEU A 286 -11.30 -5.32 -12.12
N ILE A 287 -10.34 -6.19 -12.45
CA ILE A 287 -10.10 -7.45 -11.74
C ILE A 287 -9.69 -7.19 -10.28
N GLY A 288 -8.80 -6.22 -10.03
CA GLY A 288 -8.39 -5.83 -8.68
C GLY A 288 -9.57 -5.34 -7.84
N MET A 289 -10.44 -4.53 -8.42
CA MET A 289 -11.67 -4.07 -7.78
C MET A 289 -12.68 -5.19 -7.57
N ALA A 290 -12.93 -6.04 -8.57
CA ALA A 290 -13.82 -7.20 -8.43
C ALA A 290 -13.39 -8.10 -7.25
N LYS A 291 -12.07 -8.35 -7.12
CA LYS A 291 -11.52 -9.07 -5.96
C LYS A 291 -11.76 -8.33 -4.63
N MET A 292 -11.82 -7.00 -4.64
CA MET A 292 -12.13 -6.20 -3.44
C MET A 292 -13.60 -6.32 -3.04
N TYR A 293 -14.52 -6.21 -3.99
CA TYR A 293 -15.96 -6.45 -3.75
C TYR A 293 -16.24 -7.89 -3.31
N GLU A 294 -15.51 -8.87 -3.87
CA GLU A 294 -15.58 -10.26 -3.41
C GLU A 294 -15.17 -10.41 -1.93
N ASP A 295 -14.08 -9.75 -1.49
CA ASP A 295 -13.65 -9.78 -0.07
C ASP A 295 -14.74 -9.21 0.86
N MET A 296 -15.50 -8.22 0.39
CA MET A 296 -16.60 -7.60 1.13
C MET A 296 -17.91 -8.43 1.07
N GLY A 297 -17.95 -9.50 0.28
CA GLY A 297 -19.16 -10.30 0.08
C GLY A 297 -20.16 -9.70 -0.91
N ARG A 298 -19.79 -8.62 -1.61
CA ARG A 298 -20.60 -7.90 -2.61
C ARG A 298 -20.50 -8.61 -3.96
N MET A 299 -21.12 -9.78 -4.03
CA MET A 299 -20.95 -10.73 -5.13
C MET A 299 -21.52 -10.22 -6.46
N ASP A 300 -22.65 -9.51 -6.44
CA ASP A 300 -23.26 -8.98 -7.65
C ASP A 300 -22.35 -7.93 -8.32
N GLU A 301 -21.79 -6.99 -7.55
CA GLU A 301 -20.83 -6.00 -8.04
C GLU A 301 -19.53 -6.65 -8.51
N ALA A 302 -19.03 -7.65 -7.77
CA ALA A 302 -17.85 -8.41 -8.19
C ALA A 302 -18.07 -9.12 -9.53
N VAL A 303 -19.23 -9.75 -9.74
CA VAL A 303 -19.60 -10.40 -11.01
C VAL A 303 -19.63 -9.38 -12.15
N ALA A 304 -20.27 -8.23 -11.95
CA ALA A 304 -20.34 -7.18 -12.98
C ALA A 304 -18.94 -6.71 -13.40
N LEU A 305 -18.05 -6.46 -12.44
CA LEU A 305 -16.68 -6.03 -12.70
C LEU A 305 -15.83 -7.11 -13.39
N TYR A 306 -15.99 -8.39 -13.01
CA TYR A 306 -15.33 -9.49 -13.69
C TYR A 306 -15.83 -9.68 -15.13
N GLN A 307 -17.13 -9.49 -15.37
CA GLN A 307 -17.66 -9.56 -16.73
C GLN A 307 -17.12 -8.43 -17.59
N GLN A 308 -17.17 -7.20 -17.06
CA GLN A 308 -16.62 -6.03 -17.74
C GLN A 308 -15.12 -6.20 -18.02
N SER A 309 -14.33 -6.73 -17.08
CA SER A 309 -12.88 -6.91 -17.30
C SER A 309 -12.55 -7.89 -18.44
N LEU A 310 -13.39 -8.91 -18.66
CA LEU A 310 -13.23 -9.88 -19.75
C LEU A 310 -13.57 -9.30 -21.14
N GLU A 311 -14.15 -8.10 -21.21
CA GLU A 311 -14.34 -7.35 -22.45
C GLU A 311 -13.07 -6.60 -22.90
N HIS A 312 -12.08 -6.46 -22.01
CA HIS A 312 -10.78 -5.85 -22.31
C HIS A 312 -9.75 -6.91 -22.78
N GLU A 313 -8.70 -6.44 -23.45
CA GLU A 313 -7.54 -7.27 -23.76
C GLU A 313 -6.76 -7.57 -22.48
N LEU A 314 -6.67 -8.85 -22.12
CA LEU A 314 -5.98 -9.34 -20.93
C LEU A 314 -4.88 -10.35 -21.32
N PRO A 315 -3.78 -10.43 -20.55
CA PRO A 315 -2.83 -11.54 -20.67
C PRO A 315 -3.55 -12.89 -20.57
N GLY A 316 -3.18 -13.84 -21.43
CA GLY A 316 -3.92 -15.10 -21.57
C GLY A 316 -4.12 -15.89 -20.27
N GLU A 317 -3.10 -15.97 -19.42
CA GLU A 317 -3.22 -16.61 -18.11
C GLU A 317 -4.19 -15.87 -17.18
N LEU A 318 -4.11 -14.53 -17.15
CA LEU A 318 -4.99 -13.69 -16.33
C LEU A 318 -6.46 -13.78 -16.79
N TYR A 319 -6.69 -13.81 -18.11
CA TYR A 319 -8.02 -14.01 -18.68
C TYR A 319 -8.66 -15.31 -18.17
N TRP A 320 -7.96 -16.44 -18.30
CA TRP A 320 -8.51 -17.73 -17.90
C TRP A 320 -8.66 -17.87 -16.38
N ASN A 321 -7.73 -17.32 -15.59
CA ASN A 321 -7.89 -17.25 -14.13
C ASN A 321 -9.12 -16.42 -13.73
N THR A 322 -9.44 -15.38 -14.50
CA THR A 322 -10.63 -14.54 -14.29
C THR A 322 -11.91 -15.27 -14.66
N VAL A 323 -11.94 -15.97 -15.80
CA VAL A 323 -13.06 -16.84 -16.21
C VAL A 323 -13.31 -17.94 -15.17
N GLU A 324 -12.24 -18.58 -14.67
CA GLU A 324 -12.32 -19.58 -13.61
C GLU A 324 -13.00 -19.01 -12.36
N ARG A 325 -12.46 -17.90 -11.82
CA ARG A 325 -13.00 -17.25 -10.62
C ARG A 325 -14.46 -16.83 -10.80
N LEU A 326 -14.80 -16.18 -11.91
CA LEU A 326 -16.17 -15.76 -12.22
C LEU A 326 -17.12 -16.95 -12.28
N SER A 327 -16.71 -18.06 -12.91
CA SER A 327 -17.54 -19.27 -13.02
C SER A 327 -17.86 -19.90 -11.65
N PHE A 328 -16.90 -19.87 -10.71
CA PHE A 328 -17.11 -20.37 -9.36
C PHE A 328 -18.01 -19.44 -8.53
N ILE A 329 -17.93 -18.13 -8.73
CA ILE A 329 -18.82 -17.16 -8.09
C ILE A 329 -20.26 -17.38 -8.58
N LYS A 330 -20.48 -17.47 -9.90
CA LYS A 330 -21.80 -17.75 -10.48
C LYS A 330 -22.39 -19.06 -9.96
N LYS A 331 -21.58 -20.13 -9.90
CA LYS A 331 -21.96 -21.40 -9.28
C LYS A 331 -22.40 -21.23 -7.82
N ARG A 332 -21.65 -20.47 -7.02
CA ARG A 332 -21.96 -20.22 -5.59
C ARG A 332 -23.27 -19.44 -5.41
N MET A 333 -23.58 -18.54 -6.35
CA MET A 333 -24.83 -17.78 -6.39
C MET A 333 -26.02 -18.59 -6.94
N GLY A 334 -25.78 -19.81 -7.43
CA GLY A 334 -26.82 -20.65 -8.04
C GLY A 334 -27.09 -20.37 -9.52
N ASP A 335 -26.36 -19.44 -10.15
CA ASP A 335 -26.39 -19.17 -11.59
C ASP A 335 -25.59 -20.24 -12.35
N TYR A 336 -26.16 -21.46 -12.39
CA TYR A 336 -25.59 -22.57 -13.16
C TYR A 336 -25.54 -22.30 -14.67
N PRO A 337 -26.57 -21.72 -15.32
CA PRO A 337 -26.51 -21.43 -16.75
C PRO A 337 -25.30 -20.54 -17.12
N GLY A 338 -25.07 -19.46 -16.35
CA GLY A 338 -23.92 -18.59 -16.56
C GLY A 338 -22.58 -19.28 -16.27
N ALA A 339 -22.50 -20.09 -15.22
CA ALA A 339 -21.28 -20.86 -14.91
C ALA A 339 -20.95 -21.89 -16.00
N ILE A 340 -21.94 -22.59 -16.53
CA ILE A 340 -21.78 -23.60 -17.58
C ILE A 340 -21.28 -22.97 -18.87
N ALA A 341 -21.81 -21.81 -19.26
CA ALA A 341 -21.35 -21.11 -20.46
C ALA A 341 -19.85 -20.79 -20.37
N LEU A 342 -19.40 -20.29 -19.22
CA LEU A 342 -17.98 -20.02 -18.96
C LEU A 342 -17.14 -21.30 -18.96
N TRP A 343 -17.63 -22.39 -18.36
CA TRP A 343 -16.92 -23.67 -18.40
C TRP A 343 -16.84 -24.26 -19.80
N GLN A 344 -17.88 -24.15 -20.62
CA GLN A 344 -17.86 -24.65 -22.00
C GLN A 344 -16.84 -23.87 -22.84
N GLN A 345 -16.80 -22.54 -22.70
CA GLN A 345 -15.79 -21.69 -23.32
C GLN A 345 -14.37 -22.09 -22.89
N ALA A 346 -14.14 -22.24 -21.58
CA ALA A 346 -12.85 -22.59 -21.03
C ALA A 346 -12.41 -24.01 -21.42
N ALA A 347 -13.33 -24.98 -21.44
CA ALA A 347 -13.08 -26.34 -21.89
C ALA A 347 -12.68 -26.39 -23.38
N GLY A 348 -13.30 -25.55 -24.22
CA GLY A 348 -12.91 -25.36 -25.62
C GLY A 348 -11.46 -24.88 -25.78
N GLN A 349 -10.94 -24.19 -24.77
CA GLN A 349 -9.56 -23.71 -24.69
C GLN A 349 -8.68 -24.61 -23.81
N LYS A 350 -9.11 -25.87 -23.62
CA LYS A 350 -8.39 -26.93 -22.91
C LYS A 350 -8.08 -26.63 -21.44
N GLN A 351 -8.91 -25.81 -20.79
CA GLN A 351 -8.84 -25.60 -19.34
C GLN A 351 -9.41 -26.82 -18.59
N ILE A 352 -8.58 -27.52 -17.83
CA ILE A 352 -8.94 -28.80 -17.19
C ILE A 352 -10.02 -28.63 -16.12
N TYR A 353 -9.92 -27.58 -15.31
CA TYR A 353 -10.90 -27.31 -14.24
C TYR A 353 -12.32 -27.26 -14.81
N ALA A 354 -12.49 -26.69 -16.00
CA ALA A 354 -13.77 -26.51 -16.65
C ALA A 354 -14.38 -27.84 -17.12
N CYS A 355 -13.57 -28.73 -17.72
CA CYS A 355 -14.01 -30.09 -18.05
C CYS A 355 -14.44 -30.87 -16.79
N VAL A 356 -13.71 -30.71 -15.69
CA VAL A 356 -14.02 -31.35 -14.40
C VAL A 356 -15.34 -30.83 -13.82
N GLU A 357 -15.56 -29.51 -13.84
CA GLU A 357 -16.81 -28.92 -13.33
C GLU A 357 -18.02 -29.27 -14.20
N LEU A 358 -17.88 -29.30 -15.53
CA LEU A 358 -18.92 -29.80 -16.44
C LEU A 358 -19.24 -31.27 -16.14
N ALA A 359 -18.22 -32.13 -15.98
CA ALA A 359 -18.43 -33.53 -15.64
C ALA A 359 -19.20 -33.68 -14.32
N LYS A 360 -18.85 -32.90 -13.28
CA LYS A 360 -19.55 -32.90 -11.98
C LYS A 360 -21.00 -32.43 -12.13
N TYR A 361 -21.25 -31.39 -12.92
CA TYR A 361 -22.59 -30.87 -13.17
C TYR A 361 -23.49 -31.93 -13.82
N TYR A 362 -23.04 -32.54 -14.93
CA TYR A 362 -23.82 -33.57 -15.61
C TYR A 362 -24.00 -34.83 -14.74
N GLU A 363 -23.01 -35.24 -13.94
CA GLU A 363 -23.14 -36.40 -13.04
C GLU A 363 -24.18 -36.15 -11.93
N HIS A 364 -24.08 -35.02 -11.23
CA HIS A 364 -24.82 -34.81 -9.98
C HIS A 364 -26.17 -34.10 -10.17
N GLN A 365 -26.25 -33.14 -11.09
CA GLN A 365 -27.46 -32.34 -11.30
C GLN A 365 -28.35 -32.94 -12.38
N MET A 366 -27.78 -33.23 -13.56
CA MET A 366 -28.55 -33.75 -14.70
C MET A 366 -28.71 -35.28 -14.67
N ARG A 367 -27.85 -35.98 -13.91
CA ARG A 367 -27.72 -37.45 -13.94
C ARG A 367 -27.49 -37.99 -15.36
N ASP A 368 -26.85 -37.19 -16.22
CA ASP A 368 -26.41 -37.58 -17.55
C ASP A 368 -24.97 -38.10 -17.45
N TYR A 369 -24.85 -39.41 -17.26
CA TYR A 369 -23.56 -40.06 -17.12
C TYR A 369 -22.78 -40.10 -18.44
N THR A 370 -23.45 -40.02 -19.58
CA THR A 370 -22.82 -40.03 -20.90
C THR A 370 -22.07 -38.71 -21.14
N GLU A 371 -22.73 -37.57 -20.93
CA GLU A 371 -22.08 -36.27 -21.03
C GLU A 371 -21.02 -36.08 -19.95
N SER A 372 -21.26 -36.58 -18.73
CA SER A 372 -20.23 -36.56 -17.68
C SER A 372 -18.97 -37.35 -18.07
N ALA A 373 -19.14 -38.52 -18.68
CA ALA A 373 -18.02 -39.33 -19.16
C ALA A 373 -17.29 -38.65 -20.32
N ARG A 374 -18.03 -38.00 -21.23
CA ARG A 374 -17.45 -37.23 -22.35
C ARG A 374 -16.53 -36.12 -21.85
N TRP A 375 -16.97 -35.31 -20.89
CA TRP A 375 -16.13 -34.24 -20.32
C TRP A 375 -14.96 -34.77 -19.50
N THR A 376 -15.15 -35.89 -18.78
CA THR A 376 -14.05 -36.57 -18.07
C THR A 376 -12.98 -37.07 -19.05
N GLN A 377 -13.40 -37.64 -20.19
CA GLN A 377 -12.48 -38.08 -21.24
C GLN A 377 -11.76 -36.89 -21.90
N ALA A 378 -12.46 -35.78 -22.17
CA ALA A 378 -11.82 -34.57 -22.69
C ALA A 378 -10.72 -34.04 -21.76
N ALA A 379 -10.92 -34.10 -20.43
CA ALA A 379 -9.88 -33.77 -19.47
C ALA A 379 -8.67 -34.73 -19.53
N LEU A 380 -8.91 -36.04 -19.68
CA LEU A 380 -7.84 -37.03 -19.85
C LEU A 380 -7.03 -36.77 -21.13
N ASP A 381 -7.70 -36.47 -22.24
CA ASP A 381 -7.06 -36.19 -23.53
C ASP A 381 -6.13 -34.97 -23.43
N ILE A 382 -6.50 -33.95 -22.64
CA ILE A 382 -5.66 -32.77 -22.38
C ILE A 382 -4.40 -33.17 -21.61
N ILE A 383 -4.51 -33.91 -20.50
CA ILE A 383 -3.34 -34.24 -19.67
C ILE A 383 -2.42 -35.29 -20.32
N HIS A 384 -2.95 -36.11 -21.23
CA HIS A 384 -2.18 -37.11 -21.99
C HIS A 384 -1.57 -36.54 -23.28
N ALA A 385 -1.93 -35.30 -23.66
CA ALA A 385 -1.36 -34.64 -24.82
C ALA A 385 0.18 -34.55 -24.73
N PRO A 386 0.90 -34.69 -25.87
CA PRO A 386 2.33 -34.45 -25.93
C PRO A 386 2.68 -33.04 -25.42
N GLY A 387 3.69 -32.94 -24.55
CA GLY A 387 4.13 -31.66 -23.98
C GLY A 387 3.42 -31.22 -22.70
N TYR A 388 2.38 -31.93 -22.25
CA TYR A 388 1.75 -31.62 -20.95
C TYR A 388 2.71 -31.95 -19.78
N PRO A 389 2.88 -31.04 -18.79
CA PRO A 389 3.85 -31.24 -17.71
C PRO A 389 3.59 -32.52 -16.90
N ARG A 390 4.65 -33.31 -16.64
CA ARG A 390 4.55 -34.60 -15.93
C ARG A 390 3.99 -34.45 -14.51
N TYR A 391 4.40 -33.41 -13.79
CA TYR A 391 3.94 -33.17 -12.41
C TYR A 391 2.41 -32.88 -12.39
N ALA A 392 1.94 -32.00 -13.28
CA ALA A 392 0.52 -31.67 -13.39
C ALA A 392 -0.30 -32.87 -13.86
N ARG A 393 0.26 -33.73 -14.73
CA ARG A 393 -0.41 -34.97 -15.13
C ARG A 393 -0.68 -35.88 -13.94
N GLN A 394 0.31 -36.05 -13.06
CA GLN A 394 0.19 -36.92 -11.89
C GLN A 394 -0.91 -36.48 -10.93
N GLU A 395 -1.08 -35.15 -10.77
CA GLU A 395 -2.11 -34.56 -9.93
C GLU A 395 -3.53 -34.98 -10.35
N TRP A 396 -3.83 -34.94 -11.66
CA TRP A 396 -5.19 -35.15 -12.16
C TRP A 396 -5.51 -36.58 -12.61
N ASN A 397 -4.50 -37.34 -13.03
CA ASN A 397 -4.71 -38.60 -13.76
C ASN A 397 -5.45 -39.66 -12.94
N ALA A 398 -5.11 -39.83 -11.66
CA ALA A 398 -5.75 -40.83 -10.81
C ALA A 398 -7.25 -40.52 -10.61
N ASP A 399 -7.57 -39.27 -10.29
CA ASP A 399 -8.93 -38.81 -10.03
C ASP A 399 -9.83 -38.89 -11.27
N LEU A 400 -9.30 -38.51 -12.44
CA LEU A 400 -10.03 -38.55 -13.71
C LEU A 400 -10.31 -39.99 -14.16
N LEU A 401 -9.31 -40.89 -14.07
CA LEU A 401 -9.50 -42.30 -14.40
C LEU A 401 -10.50 -42.97 -13.46
N HIS A 402 -10.40 -42.69 -12.16
CA HIS A 402 -11.34 -43.21 -11.17
C HIS A 402 -12.77 -42.71 -11.41
N ARG A 403 -12.95 -41.43 -11.76
CA ARG A 403 -14.26 -40.88 -12.15
C ARG A 403 -14.79 -41.59 -13.39
N LEU A 404 -13.98 -41.75 -14.43
CA LEU A 404 -14.42 -42.37 -15.68
C LEU A 404 -14.83 -43.84 -15.48
N ASP A 405 -14.06 -44.62 -14.70
CA ASP A 405 -14.42 -46.00 -14.36
C ASP A 405 -15.75 -46.08 -13.58
N ARG A 406 -15.94 -45.17 -12.61
CA ARG A 406 -17.20 -45.07 -11.87
C ARG A 406 -18.38 -44.72 -12.78
N LEU A 407 -18.21 -43.81 -13.73
CA LEU A 407 -19.26 -43.41 -14.68
C LEU A 407 -19.62 -44.55 -15.64
N LYS A 408 -18.63 -45.28 -16.16
CA LYS A 408 -18.86 -46.45 -17.03
C LYS A 408 -19.68 -47.55 -16.37
N LYS A 409 -19.62 -47.67 -15.03
CA LYS A 409 -20.43 -48.62 -14.25
C LYS A 409 -21.87 -48.15 -14.01
N LYS A 410 -22.15 -46.86 -14.17
CA LYS A 410 -23.47 -46.24 -13.95
C LYS A 410 -24.26 -46.02 -15.26
N MET A 411 -23.57 -46.03 -16.39
CA MET A 411 -24.15 -46.12 -17.74
C MET A 411 -24.64 -47.55 -17.98
#